data_AF-A0A5R8YG75-F1
#
_entry.id   AF-A0A5R8YG75-F1
#
_cell.length_a   1.000
_cell.length_b   1.000
_cell.length_c   1.000
_cell.angle_alpha   90.00
_cell.angle_beta   90.00
_cell.angle_gamma   90.00
#
_symmetry.space_group_name_H-M   'P 1'
#
loop_
_entity.id
_entity.type
_entity.pdbx_description
1 polymer ?
#
loop_
_entity_poly.entity_id
_entity_poly.type
_entity_poly.pdbx_seq_one_letter_code
_entity_poly.pdbx_strand_id
1 'polypeptide(L)'
;MSRSMLTSSTFAATIALVGGLTIGTNAQAANDYVLMCNPGQQMQAVAGQRVSTQEAFATLTFRPASTGAAARAPRSGECAWSDRGFRPGEPNKLMFRDNGKWVQSLCSSRGCTFRTNSRGIQTMMNAVKGGRPFVVRAYNDRQGNMVITRFGP
;
A
#
# COMPACT_ATOMS: atom_id res chain seq x y z
N MET A 1 -22.68 64.17 -53.81
CA MET A 1 -23.05 65.25 -52.87
C MET A 1 -23.95 64.68 -51.79
N SER A 2 -23.45 64.71 -50.56
CA SER A 2 -24.12 64.70 -49.24
C SER A 2 -25.61 64.29 -49.11
N ARG A 3 -25.90 63.31 -48.24
CA ARG A 3 -26.58 63.56 -46.96
C ARG A 3 -26.67 62.30 -46.06
N SER A 4 -26.40 62.54 -44.78
CA SER A 4 -26.43 61.66 -43.61
C SER A 4 -27.83 61.14 -43.25
N MET A 5 -27.91 60.04 -42.47
CA MET A 5 -28.73 59.97 -41.24
C MET A 5 -28.49 58.66 -40.44
N LEU A 6 -28.57 58.82 -39.11
CA LEU A 6 -28.27 57.87 -38.03
C LEU A 6 -29.37 56.83 -37.80
N THR A 7 -29.00 55.66 -37.25
CA THR A 7 -29.78 54.86 -36.26
C THR A 7 -28.85 53.77 -35.70
N SER A 8 -28.30 53.90 -34.48
CA SER A 8 -28.85 53.57 -33.15
C SER A 8 -29.14 52.08 -32.89
N SER A 9 -28.49 51.57 -31.83
CA SER A 9 -28.90 50.46 -30.94
C SER A 9 -28.68 49.04 -31.52
N THR A 10 -28.17 48.02 -30.82
CA THR A 10 -28.00 47.73 -29.39
C THR A 10 -26.99 46.56 -29.28
N PHE A 11 -26.02 46.61 -28.38
CA PHE A 11 -25.14 45.48 -28.07
C PHE A 11 -25.84 44.55 -27.06
N ALA A 12 -26.03 43.28 -27.42
CA ALA A 12 -26.35 42.21 -26.45
C ALA A 12 -25.19 41.21 -26.46
N ALA A 13 -24.24 41.39 -25.54
CA ALA A 13 -23.17 40.44 -25.28
C ALA A 13 -23.65 39.43 -24.23
N THR A 14 -24.02 38.23 -24.66
CA THR A 14 -24.33 37.11 -23.78
C THR A 14 -23.02 36.48 -23.31
N ILE A 15 -22.55 36.85 -22.13
CA ILE A 15 -21.43 36.18 -21.46
C ILE A 15 -21.98 34.94 -20.76
N ALA A 16 -21.80 33.77 -21.37
CA ALA A 16 -22.03 32.49 -20.71
C ALA A 16 -20.87 32.24 -19.74
N LEU A 17 -21.13 32.37 -18.43
CA LEU A 17 -20.23 31.87 -17.39
C LEU A 17 -20.14 30.34 -17.51
N VAL A 18 -19.04 29.86 -18.10
CA VAL A 18 -18.63 28.46 -17.96
C VAL A 18 -18.10 28.30 -16.53
N GLY A 19 -18.99 27.93 -15.62
CA GLY A 19 -18.65 27.55 -14.26
C GLY A 19 -17.72 26.35 -14.28
N GLY A 20 -16.46 26.57 -13.90
CA GLY A 20 -15.45 25.53 -13.79
C GLY A 20 -15.87 24.47 -12.77
N LEU A 21 -16.15 23.26 -13.24
CA LEU A 21 -16.19 22.07 -12.40
C LEU A 21 -14.77 21.82 -11.87
N THR A 22 -14.50 22.29 -10.66
CA THR A 22 -13.38 21.80 -9.87
C THR A 22 -13.68 20.36 -9.49
N ILE A 23 -13.14 19.41 -10.25
CA ILE A 23 -13.13 18.00 -9.88
C ILE A 23 -12.20 17.90 -8.66
N GLY A 24 -12.78 18.03 -7.47
CA GLY A 24 -12.08 17.76 -6.23
C GLY A 24 -11.68 16.29 -6.24
N THR A 25 -10.38 16.02 -6.41
CA THR A 25 -9.83 14.70 -6.13
C THR A 25 -10.01 14.47 -4.64
N ASN A 26 -11.03 13.71 -4.25
CA ASN A 26 -11.14 13.20 -2.89
C ASN A 26 -9.85 12.42 -2.61
N ALA A 27 -8.98 12.95 -1.76
CA ALA A 27 -7.93 12.18 -1.13
C ALA A 27 -8.63 11.10 -0.30
N GLN A 28 -8.84 9.94 -0.92
CA GLN A 28 -9.47 8.81 -0.27
C GLN A 28 -8.52 8.38 0.84
N ALA A 29 -8.86 8.72 2.09
CA ALA A 29 -8.16 8.22 3.25
C ALA A 29 -8.16 6.69 3.14
N ALA A 30 -7.00 6.13 2.78
CA ALA A 30 -6.82 4.70 2.74
C ALA A 30 -6.95 4.26 4.20
N ASN A 31 -8.13 3.77 4.57
CA ASN A 31 -8.34 3.18 5.89
C ASN A 31 -7.35 2.03 6.00
N ASP A 32 -6.27 2.25 6.73
CA ASP A 32 -5.34 1.19 7.09
C ASP A 32 -5.88 0.49 8.33
N TYR A 33 -5.92 -0.83 8.25
CA TYR A 33 -6.48 -1.68 9.30
C TYR A 33 -5.33 -2.43 9.96
N VAL A 34 -5.50 -2.74 11.24
CA VAL A 34 -4.48 -3.44 12.03
C VAL A 34 -4.54 -4.94 11.71
N LEU A 35 -3.43 -5.52 11.27
CA LEU A 35 -3.21 -6.96 11.22
C LEU A 35 -2.23 -7.40 12.30
N MET A 36 -2.53 -8.54 12.90
CA MET A 36 -1.57 -9.30 13.69
C MET A 36 -1.10 -10.49 12.86
N CYS A 37 0.21 -10.71 12.79
CA CYS A 37 0.83 -11.83 12.10
C CYS A 37 1.63 -12.66 13.09
N ASN A 38 1.52 -13.99 12.97
CA ASN A 38 2.32 -14.94 13.73
C ASN A 38 3.19 -15.74 12.76
N PRO A 39 4.49 -15.46 12.65
CA PRO A 39 5.38 -16.17 11.75
C PRO A 39 5.35 -17.70 11.91
N GLY A 40 5.71 -18.41 10.85
CA GLY A 40 5.68 -19.87 10.82
C GLY A 40 6.19 -20.47 9.53
N GLN A 41 6.31 -21.80 9.50
CA GLN A 41 6.87 -22.55 8.36
C GLN A 41 6.15 -22.31 7.02
N GLN A 42 4.90 -21.83 7.04
CA GLN A 42 4.12 -21.53 5.84
C GLN A 42 4.22 -20.06 5.38
N MET A 43 5.01 -19.24 6.08
CA MET A 43 5.15 -17.82 5.81
C MET A 43 6.44 -17.57 5.02
N GLN A 44 6.31 -16.94 3.85
CA GLN A 44 7.45 -16.71 2.94
C GLN A 44 7.63 -15.22 2.71
N ALA A 45 8.83 -14.72 3.03
CA ALA A 45 9.22 -13.34 2.79
C ALA A 45 10.22 -13.27 1.64
N VAL A 46 9.91 -12.45 0.64
CA VAL A 46 10.80 -12.13 -0.49
C VAL A 46 11.06 -10.64 -0.48
N ALA A 47 12.31 -10.24 -0.59
CA ALA A 47 12.67 -8.84 -0.75
C ALA A 47 13.50 -8.65 -2.01
N GLY A 48 13.31 -7.51 -2.66
CA GLY A 48 13.94 -7.19 -3.93
C GLY A 48 13.92 -5.71 -4.21
N GLN A 49 14.38 -5.34 -5.39
CA GLN A 49 14.40 -3.96 -5.86
C GLN A 49 13.92 -3.92 -7.31
N ARG A 50 13.01 -3.00 -7.61
CA ARG A 50 12.60 -2.72 -8.99
C ARG A 50 13.69 -1.90 -9.67
N VAL A 51 14.26 -2.44 -10.75
CA VAL A 51 15.33 -1.77 -11.50
C VAL A 51 14.84 -0.46 -12.13
N SER A 52 13.60 -0.43 -12.63
CA SER A 52 13.05 0.72 -13.35
C SER A 52 12.76 1.94 -12.47
N THR A 53 12.40 1.73 -11.20
CA THR A 53 11.99 2.80 -10.29
C THR A 53 12.92 2.99 -9.10
N GLN A 54 13.94 2.13 -8.97
CA GLN A 54 14.80 2.04 -7.78
C GLN A 54 14.00 1.82 -6.47
N GLU A 55 12.78 1.31 -6.55
CA GLU A 55 11.93 1.01 -5.40
C GLU A 55 12.37 -0.32 -4.78
N ALA A 56 12.78 -0.31 -3.51
CA ALA A 56 12.95 -1.53 -2.74
C ALA A 56 11.58 -2.02 -2.25
N PHE A 57 11.36 -3.34 -2.28
CA PHE A 57 10.14 -3.93 -1.78
C PHE A 57 10.41 -5.20 -0.97
N ALA A 58 9.47 -5.52 -0.09
CA ALA A 58 9.36 -6.81 0.56
C ALA A 58 7.92 -7.30 0.51
N THR A 59 7.74 -8.56 0.13
CA THR A 59 6.45 -9.23 0.07
C THR A 59 6.45 -10.42 1.00
N LEU A 60 5.40 -10.56 1.77
CA LEU A 60 5.17 -11.63 2.72
C LEU A 60 3.88 -12.36 2.37
N THR A 61 3.97 -13.62 2.00
CA THR A 61 2.80 -14.49 1.82
C THR A 61 2.48 -15.22 3.12
N PHE A 62 1.20 -15.30 3.48
CA PHE A 62 0.72 -15.91 4.72
C PHE A 62 -0.57 -16.72 4.52
N ARG A 63 -0.96 -17.48 5.55
CA ARG A 63 -2.27 -18.14 5.62
C ARG A 63 -3.31 -17.18 6.22
N PRO A 64 -4.39 -16.82 5.50
CA PRO A 64 -5.40 -15.92 6.05
C PRO A 64 -6.18 -16.62 7.19
N ALA A 65 -6.28 -15.98 8.34
CA ALA A 65 -7.08 -16.50 9.46
C ALA A 65 -8.57 -16.31 9.22
N SER A 66 -9.39 -17.28 9.64
CA SER A 66 -10.86 -17.22 9.55
C SER A 66 -11.52 -16.42 10.68
N THR A 67 -10.78 -16.07 11.72
CA THR A 67 -11.25 -15.32 12.90
C THR A 67 -10.35 -14.11 13.15
N GLY A 68 -10.89 -13.05 13.76
CA GLY A 68 -10.10 -11.87 14.11
C GLY A 68 -9.11 -12.12 15.25
N ALA A 69 -8.02 -11.34 15.26
CA ALA A 69 -6.95 -11.47 16.25
C ALA A 69 -7.44 -11.20 17.68
N ALA A 70 -8.43 -10.32 17.86
CA ALA A 70 -9.06 -10.06 19.15
C ALA A 70 -9.86 -11.25 19.69
N ALA A 71 -10.43 -12.09 18.81
CA ALA A 71 -11.14 -13.29 19.20
C ALA A 71 -10.19 -14.48 19.44
N ARG A 72 -9.14 -14.58 18.61
CA ARG A 72 -8.13 -15.63 18.71
C ARG A 72 -6.83 -15.17 18.07
N ALA A 73 -5.72 -15.30 18.79
CA ALA A 73 -4.40 -15.05 18.23
C ALA A 73 -4.15 -15.89 16.95
N PRO A 74 -3.50 -15.33 15.90
CA PRO A 74 -3.18 -16.08 14.68
C PRO A 74 -2.32 -17.33 14.99
N ARG A 75 -2.58 -18.44 14.30
CA ARG A 75 -1.70 -19.62 14.38
C ARG A 75 -0.39 -19.32 13.67
N SER A 76 0.61 -20.16 13.91
CA SER A 76 1.88 -20.08 13.18
C SER A 76 1.65 -20.12 11.66
N GLY A 77 2.22 -19.13 10.97
CA GLY A 77 2.05 -18.89 9.54
C GLY A 77 0.82 -18.05 9.15
N GLU A 78 0.01 -17.62 10.12
CA GLU A 78 -1.21 -16.84 9.86
C GLU A 78 -1.02 -15.33 10.08
N CYS A 79 -1.83 -14.56 9.36
CA CYS A 79 -2.19 -13.21 9.76
C CYS A 79 -3.71 -13.11 9.91
N ALA A 80 -4.16 -12.28 10.83
CA ALA A 80 -5.57 -11.99 11.09
C ALA A 80 -5.77 -10.47 11.18
N TRP A 81 -6.92 -9.99 10.69
CA TRP A 81 -7.38 -8.65 11.04
C TRP A 81 -7.65 -8.56 12.53
N SER A 82 -7.44 -7.40 13.14
CA SER A 82 -7.68 -7.21 14.57
C SER A 82 -9.12 -7.54 14.99
N ASP A 83 -10.08 -7.17 14.15
CA ASP A 83 -11.53 -7.18 14.41
C ASP A 83 -12.27 -8.38 13.79
N ARG A 84 -11.76 -8.98 12.72
CA ARG A 84 -12.48 -10.03 11.96
C ARG A 84 -11.59 -11.05 11.26
N GLY A 85 -12.19 -12.12 10.76
CA GLY A 85 -11.52 -13.02 9.82
C GLY A 85 -11.30 -12.39 8.45
N PHE A 86 -10.41 -12.99 7.66
CA PHE A 86 -10.27 -12.70 6.25
C PHE A 86 -11.52 -13.16 5.48
N ARG A 87 -11.94 -12.34 4.51
CA ARG A 87 -13.07 -12.64 3.61
C ARG A 87 -12.58 -13.32 2.33
N PRO A 88 -13.44 -14.07 1.63
CA PRO A 88 -13.15 -14.56 0.28
C PRO A 88 -12.72 -13.40 -0.64
N GLY A 89 -11.64 -13.58 -1.38
CA GLY A 89 -11.08 -12.58 -2.29
C GLY A 89 -10.15 -11.54 -1.66
N GLU A 90 -10.01 -11.51 -0.33
CA GLU A 90 -8.97 -10.68 0.29
C GLU A 90 -7.57 -11.28 0.02
N PRO A 91 -6.56 -10.44 -0.29
CA PRO A 91 -5.24 -10.93 -0.61
C PRO A 91 -4.52 -11.42 0.65
N ASN A 92 -3.75 -12.50 0.48
CA ASN A 92 -2.92 -13.13 1.51
C ASN A 92 -1.43 -12.77 1.37
N LYS A 93 -1.17 -11.57 0.82
CA LYS A 93 0.17 -11.04 0.56
C LYS A 93 0.30 -9.66 1.18
N LEU A 94 1.17 -9.52 2.17
CA LEU A 94 1.58 -8.23 2.71
C LEU A 94 2.74 -7.69 1.87
N MET A 95 2.71 -6.41 1.55
CA MET A 95 3.74 -5.76 0.74
C MET A 95 4.17 -4.45 1.39
N PHE A 96 5.47 -4.29 1.56
CA PHE A 96 6.09 -3.05 1.98
C PHE A 96 6.95 -2.53 0.82
N ARG A 97 6.88 -1.22 0.55
CA ARG A 97 7.63 -0.54 -0.51
C ARG A 97 8.35 0.67 0.09
N ASP A 98 9.57 0.91 -0.35
CA ASP A 98 10.40 2.01 0.15
C ASP A 98 11.23 2.60 -1.00
N ASN A 99 10.92 3.86 -1.33
CA ASN A 99 11.51 4.55 -2.47
C ASN A 99 12.93 5.05 -2.14
N GLY A 100 13.84 4.96 -3.11
CA GLY A 100 15.24 5.39 -2.93
C GLY A 100 16.03 4.52 -1.94
N LYS A 101 15.53 3.31 -1.65
CA LYS A 101 16.23 2.30 -0.86
C LYS A 101 16.71 1.17 -1.74
N TRP A 102 17.64 0.38 -1.22
CA TRP A 102 18.23 -0.75 -1.93
C TRP A 102 18.12 -2.03 -1.11
N VAL A 103 18.16 -3.15 -1.83
CA VAL A 103 18.20 -4.50 -1.28
C VAL A 103 19.27 -5.27 -2.03
N GLN A 104 20.12 -5.99 -1.29
CA GLN A 104 21.19 -6.80 -1.85
C GLN A 104 21.24 -8.17 -1.16
N SER A 105 21.32 -9.22 -1.97
CA SER A 105 21.67 -10.56 -1.53
C SER A 105 23.15 -10.81 -1.85
N LEU A 106 23.97 -10.98 -0.82
CA LEU A 106 25.37 -11.34 -0.95
C LEU A 106 25.52 -12.82 -0.66
N CYS A 107 25.71 -13.62 -1.71
CA CYS A 107 25.88 -15.06 -1.60
C CYS A 107 27.34 -15.45 -1.75
N SER A 108 27.76 -16.41 -0.93
CA SER A 108 29.08 -17.05 -0.97
C SER A 108 28.91 -18.56 -0.81
N SER A 109 30.02 -19.32 -0.87
CA SER A 109 30.00 -20.75 -0.55
C SER A 109 29.50 -21.08 0.86
N ARG A 110 29.49 -20.09 1.78
CA ARG A 110 29.00 -20.24 3.16
C ARG A 110 27.51 -19.88 3.32
N GLY A 111 26.83 -19.53 2.23
CA GLY A 111 25.42 -19.12 2.23
C GLY A 111 25.20 -17.67 1.81
N CYS A 112 23.95 -17.22 1.92
CA CYS A 112 23.51 -15.90 1.50
C CYS A 112 23.20 -15.00 2.69
N THR A 113 23.70 -13.76 2.63
CA THR A 113 23.34 -12.68 3.56
C THR A 113 22.46 -11.66 2.86
N PHE A 114 21.51 -11.13 3.60
CA PHE A 114 20.58 -10.12 3.12
C PHE A 114 20.98 -8.76 3.71
N ARG A 115 21.15 -7.75 2.86
CA ARG A 115 21.46 -6.38 3.27
C ARG A 115 20.46 -5.41 2.63
N THR A 116 20.07 -4.40 3.40
CA THR A 116 19.22 -3.30 2.94
C THR A 116 19.46 -2.08 3.80
N ASN A 117 19.25 -0.88 3.25
CA ASN A 117 19.16 0.36 4.02
C ASN A 117 17.70 0.75 4.36
N SER A 118 16.71 -0.05 3.97
CA SER A 118 15.32 0.15 4.36
C SER A 118 15.06 -0.48 5.74
N ARG A 119 14.72 0.36 6.72
CA ARG A 119 14.34 -0.10 8.06
C ARG A 119 13.09 -0.97 8.02
N GLY A 120 12.08 -0.61 7.22
CA GLY A 120 10.83 -1.37 7.15
C GLY A 120 11.01 -2.77 6.54
N ILE A 121 11.80 -2.89 5.48
CA ILE A 121 12.16 -4.20 4.92
C ILE A 121 12.94 -5.01 5.94
N GLN A 122 13.93 -4.41 6.61
CA GLN A 122 14.69 -5.09 7.65
C GLN A 122 13.80 -5.56 8.80
N THR A 123 12.84 -4.75 9.24
CA THR A 123 11.85 -5.10 10.27
C THR A 123 11.01 -6.29 9.84
N MET A 124 10.46 -6.30 8.61
CA MET A 124 9.68 -7.44 8.09
C MET A 124 10.52 -8.72 8.07
N MET A 125 11.72 -8.67 7.49
CA MET A 125 12.58 -9.86 7.36
C MET A 125 12.99 -10.40 8.72
N ASN A 126 13.30 -9.52 9.68
CA ASN A 126 13.65 -9.91 11.04
C ASN A 126 12.45 -10.48 11.81
N ALA A 127 11.24 -9.95 11.61
CA ALA A 127 10.03 -10.48 12.24
C ALA A 127 9.76 -11.92 11.78
N VAL A 128 9.86 -12.16 10.47
CA VAL A 128 9.64 -13.49 9.88
C VAL A 128 10.72 -14.48 10.31
N LYS A 129 12.01 -14.08 10.24
CA LYS A 129 13.13 -14.92 10.68
C LYS A 129 13.13 -15.19 12.18
N GLY A 130 12.76 -14.19 12.98
CA GLY A 130 12.76 -14.27 14.43
C GLY A 130 11.61 -15.11 15.01
N GLY A 131 10.61 -15.46 14.20
CA GLY A 131 9.51 -16.31 14.64
C GLY A 131 8.53 -15.64 15.61
N ARG A 132 8.67 -14.33 15.86
CA ARG A 132 7.88 -13.62 16.87
C ARG A 132 6.65 -12.95 16.24
N PRO A 133 5.48 -12.99 16.88
CA PRO A 133 4.32 -12.25 16.41
C PRO A 133 4.63 -10.77 16.23
N PHE A 134 4.07 -10.17 15.18
CA PHE A 134 4.25 -8.75 14.87
C PHE A 134 2.93 -8.15 14.39
N VAL A 135 2.84 -6.83 14.52
CA VAL A 135 1.65 -6.05 14.15
C VAL A 135 2.01 -5.12 13.00
N VAL A 136 1.10 -4.95 12.06
CA VAL A 136 1.21 -3.97 10.98
C VAL A 136 -0.12 -3.27 10.76
N ARG A 137 -0.06 -2.05 10.24
CA ARG A 137 -1.19 -1.42 9.58
C ARG A 137 -1.07 -1.62 8.08
N ALA A 138 -2.14 -2.05 7.45
CA ALA A 138 -2.17 -2.23 6.00
C ALA A 138 -3.56 -1.95 5.41
N TYR A 139 -3.57 -1.56 4.14
CA TYR A 139 -4.80 -1.44 3.35
C TYR A 139 -4.76 -2.37 2.14
N ASN A 140 -5.93 -2.79 1.66
CA ASN A 140 -6.03 -3.60 0.44
C ASN A 140 -5.89 -2.67 -0.78
N ASP A 141 -4.85 -2.87 -1.59
CA ASP A 141 -4.61 -2.06 -2.80
C ASP A 141 -5.55 -2.38 -3.96
N ARG A 142 -6.40 -3.42 -3.82
CA ARG A 142 -7.27 -3.97 -4.86
C ARG A 142 -6.52 -4.50 -6.10
N GLN A 143 -5.21 -4.66 -6.00
CA GLN A 143 -4.30 -5.21 -7.01
C GLN A 143 -3.64 -6.51 -6.52
N GLY A 144 -4.23 -7.13 -5.50
CA GLY A 144 -3.79 -8.41 -4.96
C GLY A 144 -2.75 -8.33 -3.85
N ASN A 145 -2.59 -7.15 -3.20
CA ASN A 145 -1.73 -7.00 -2.04
C ASN A 145 -2.39 -6.22 -0.90
N MET A 146 -1.93 -6.53 0.31
CA MET A 146 -2.12 -5.74 1.50
C MET A 146 -0.89 -4.83 1.67
N VAL A 147 -1.01 -3.54 1.40
CA VAL A 147 0.11 -2.61 1.46
C VAL A 147 0.30 -2.12 2.89
N ILE A 148 1.48 -2.40 3.46
CA ILE A 148 1.85 -1.97 4.80
C ILE A 148 2.17 -0.49 4.79
N THR A 149 1.51 0.25 5.68
CA THR A 149 1.75 1.67 5.95
C THR A 149 2.64 1.86 7.17
N ARG A 150 2.57 0.94 8.15
CA ARG A 150 3.31 1.02 9.41
C ARG A 150 3.56 -0.36 10.02
N PHE A 151 4.72 -0.53 10.64
CA PHE A 151 5.01 -1.63 11.57
C PHE A 151 4.74 -1.20 13.02
N GLY A 152 4.15 -2.09 13.81
CA GLY A 152 3.68 -1.80 15.16
C GLY A 152 2.21 -1.34 15.19
N PRO A 153 1.67 -1.08 16.40
CA PRO A 153 0.31 -0.59 16.60
C PRO A 153 0.05 0.82 16.00
#